data_AF-A0A382YI54-F1
#
_entry.id   AF-A0A382YI54-F1
#
_cell.length_a   1.000
_cell.length_b   1.000
_cell.length_c   1.000
_cell.angle_alpha   90.00
_cell.angle_beta   90.00
_cell.angle_gamma   90.00
#
_symmetry.space_group_name_H-M   'P 1'
#
loop_
_entity.id
_entity.type
_entity.pdbx_description
1 polymer ?
#
loop_
_entity_poly.entity_id
_entity_poly.type
_entity_poly.pdbx_seq_one_letter_code
_entity_poly.pdbx_strand_id
1 'polypeptide(L)'
;IKSHHNRVQEVLDLVSSGHVVEPLKDLYKDEVRQLGNLLGLPESIVWRHPFPGPGLSINVLCARGDESFPEIETTLKEVRDCLKDCECDHLVLPVRSVGVQGDQRTYASPVALLNTPRDWDWLENQATRITNEVRTVNRVVLLLGSNTNDSDAQFNFHKAFCSKDRLDLLREADYKATKMLEKHGLMHEIFQLLVILLPVSKNGKDESLVLRPVVSEDVMTAQFARIDWKLLDHLVESLLDISGIETVFYDITHKPPATFGWE
;
A
#
# COMPACT_ATOMS: atom_id res chain seq x y z
N ILE A 1 -13.92 -18.62 2.12
CA ILE A 1 -14.83 -19.75 2.46
C ILE A 1 -14.08 -20.88 3.19
N LYS A 2 -12.76 -21.06 2.99
CA LYS A 2 -11.97 -22.13 3.66
C LYS A 2 -11.19 -21.76 4.94
N SER A 3 -11.09 -20.49 5.33
CA SER A 3 -10.58 -20.14 6.66
C SER A 3 -11.71 -20.27 7.69
N HIS A 4 -11.37 -20.58 8.94
CA HIS A 4 -12.28 -20.78 10.09
C HIS A 4 -13.30 -19.64 10.35
N HIS A 5 -13.27 -18.57 9.58
CA HIS A 5 -13.95 -17.30 9.79
C HIS A 5 -15.23 -17.12 8.92
N ASN A 6 -15.53 -18.07 8.01
CA ASN A 6 -16.74 -18.04 7.15
C ASN A 6 -17.48 -19.39 7.14
N ARG A 7 -17.63 -20.01 8.31
CA ARG A 7 -18.40 -21.25 8.49
C ARG A 7 -19.81 -20.96 8.98
N VAL A 8 -20.61 -20.32 8.14
CA VAL A 8 -22.07 -20.23 8.39
C VAL A 8 -22.67 -21.63 8.17
N GLN A 9 -23.68 -22.00 8.95
CA GLN A 9 -24.21 -23.37 8.98
C GLN A 9 -24.61 -23.86 7.59
N GLU A 10 -25.19 -22.98 6.78
CA GLU A 10 -25.62 -23.24 5.41
C GLU A 10 -24.45 -23.68 4.52
N VAL A 11 -23.26 -23.08 4.69
CA VAL A 11 -22.06 -23.45 3.94
C VAL A 11 -21.53 -24.81 4.39
N LEU A 12 -21.57 -25.08 5.70
CA LEU A 12 -21.15 -26.38 6.24
C LEU A 12 -22.08 -27.52 5.77
N ASP A 13 -23.38 -27.25 5.71
CA ASP A 13 -24.38 -28.19 5.20
C ASP A 13 -24.12 -28.49 3.71
N LEU A 14 -23.81 -27.47 2.90
CA LEU A 14 -23.44 -27.65 1.50
C LEU A 14 -22.14 -28.43 1.31
N VAL A 15 -21.12 -28.18 2.15
CA VAL A 15 -19.85 -28.92 2.11
C VAL A 15 -20.07 -30.38 2.52
N SER A 16 -20.79 -30.62 3.62
CA SER A 16 -21.02 -31.98 4.14
C SER A 16 -21.90 -32.82 3.21
N SER A 17 -22.83 -32.20 2.50
CA SER A 17 -23.66 -32.85 1.50
C SER A 17 -22.99 -32.97 0.11
N GLY A 18 -21.73 -32.53 -0.03
CA GLY A 18 -20.96 -32.69 -1.28
C GLY A 18 -21.37 -31.76 -2.42
N HIS A 19 -22.10 -30.68 -2.14
CA HIS A 19 -22.60 -29.75 -3.15
C HIS A 19 -21.62 -28.61 -3.50
N VAL A 20 -20.46 -28.53 -2.83
CA VAL A 20 -19.43 -27.52 -3.13
C VAL A 20 -18.44 -28.08 -4.15
N VAL A 21 -18.39 -27.45 -5.33
CA VAL A 21 -17.43 -27.77 -6.40
C VAL A 21 -16.45 -26.61 -6.55
N GLU A 22 -15.16 -26.92 -6.74
CA GLU A 22 -14.10 -25.96 -6.99
C GLU A 22 -13.42 -26.31 -8.33
N PRO A 23 -13.96 -25.85 -9.47
CA PRO A 23 -13.49 -26.28 -10.80
C PRO A 23 -12.03 -25.94 -11.10
N LEU A 24 -11.49 -24.93 -10.41
CA LEU A 24 -10.15 -24.40 -10.62
C LEU A 24 -9.14 -24.88 -9.56
N LYS A 25 -9.53 -25.81 -8.68
CA LYS A 25 -8.71 -26.22 -7.52
C LYS A 25 -7.36 -26.85 -7.90
N ASP A 26 -7.29 -27.45 -9.09
CA ASP A 26 -6.13 -28.18 -9.59
C ASP A 26 -5.27 -27.31 -10.53
N LEU A 27 -5.57 -26.00 -10.65
CA LEU A 27 -4.86 -25.05 -11.50
C LEU A 27 -4.10 -24.00 -10.68
N TYR A 28 -2.91 -23.65 -11.15
CA TYR A 28 -2.16 -22.49 -10.70
C TYR A 28 -2.70 -21.19 -11.31
N LYS A 29 -2.29 -20.04 -10.76
CA LYS A 29 -2.85 -18.72 -11.11
C LYS A 29 -2.62 -18.34 -12.57
N ASP A 30 -1.46 -18.66 -13.11
CA ASP A 30 -1.09 -18.50 -14.51
C ASP A 30 -1.92 -19.41 -15.43
N GLU A 31 -2.16 -20.65 -15.03
CA GLU A 31 -3.03 -21.60 -15.75
C GLU A 31 -4.49 -21.12 -15.78
N VAL A 32 -5.00 -20.55 -14.68
CA VAL A 32 -6.34 -19.94 -14.64
C VAL A 32 -6.44 -18.77 -15.63
N ARG A 33 -5.38 -17.97 -15.78
CA ARG A 33 -5.35 -16.89 -16.79
C ARG A 33 -5.37 -17.43 -18.21
N GLN A 34 -4.56 -18.45 -18.50
CA GLN A 34 -4.55 -19.11 -19.81
C GLN A 34 -5.94 -19.69 -20.16
N LEU A 35 -6.58 -20.36 -19.20
CA LEU A 35 -7.95 -20.86 -19.35
C LEU A 35 -8.93 -19.73 -19.66
N GLY A 36 -8.82 -18.58 -18.98
CA GLY A 36 -9.63 -17.39 -19.27
C GLY A 36 -9.50 -16.91 -20.72
N ASN A 37 -8.28 -16.88 -21.25
CA ASN A 37 -8.04 -16.53 -22.65
C ASN A 37 -8.62 -17.57 -23.62
N LEU A 38 -8.49 -18.87 -23.33
CA LEU A 38 -9.07 -19.94 -24.14
C LEU A 38 -10.61 -19.89 -24.18
N LEU A 39 -11.23 -19.43 -23.09
CA LEU A 39 -12.67 -19.20 -23.01
C LEU A 39 -13.13 -17.91 -23.70
N GLY A 40 -12.20 -17.11 -24.26
CA GLY A 40 -12.52 -15.85 -24.94
C GLY A 40 -12.88 -14.71 -24.00
N LEU A 41 -12.46 -14.75 -22.72
CA LEU A 41 -12.65 -13.63 -21.81
C LEU A 41 -11.79 -12.42 -22.24
N PRO A 42 -12.27 -11.18 -22.06
CA PRO A 42 -11.48 -10.00 -22.37
C PRO A 42 -10.18 -9.97 -21.57
N GLU A 43 -9.09 -9.53 -22.20
CA GLU A 43 -7.77 -9.43 -21.58
C GLU A 43 -7.80 -8.59 -20.30
N SER A 44 -8.55 -7.47 -20.32
CA SER A 44 -8.75 -6.59 -19.17
C SER A 44 -9.40 -7.26 -17.96
N ILE A 45 -10.11 -8.37 -18.15
CA ILE A 45 -10.72 -9.16 -17.08
C ILE A 45 -9.76 -10.25 -16.59
N VAL A 46 -9.06 -10.91 -17.51
CA VAL A 46 -8.09 -11.98 -17.20
C VAL A 46 -6.88 -11.43 -16.44
N TRP A 47 -6.40 -10.25 -16.82
CA TRP A 47 -5.20 -9.62 -16.28
C TRP A 47 -5.47 -8.55 -15.24
N ARG A 48 -6.73 -8.38 -14.80
CA ARG A 48 -7.03 -7.48 -13.70
C ARG A 48 -6.23 -7.86 -12.45
N HIS A 49 -5.79 -6.85 -11.71
CA HIS A 49 -5.12 -7.07 -10.44
C HIS A 49 -6.05 -7.76 -9.43
N PRO A 50 -5.52 -8.57 -8.50
CA PRO A 50 -6.30 -9.06 -7.39
C PRO A 50 -6.92 -7.90 -6.61
N PHE A 51 -8.19 -8.05 -6.23
CA PHE A 51 -8.89 -7.08 -5.40
C PHE A 51 -9.39 -7.78 -4.13
N PRO A 52 -9.07 -7.26 -2.93
CA PRO A 52 -9.39 -7.92 -1.67
C PRO A 52 -10.91 -7.98 -1.44
N GLY A 53 -11.38 -9.01 -0.74
CA GLY A 53 -12.82 -9.18 -0.43
C GLY A 53 -13.45 -7.97 0.30
N PRO A 54 -12.82 -7.41 1.35
CA PRO A 54 -13.26 -6.16 1.98
C PRO A 54 -13.18 -4.91 1.08
N GLY A 55 -12.57 -5.02 -0.10
CA GLY A 55 -12.38 -3.93 -1.06
C GLY A 55 -11.59 -2.76 -0.51
N LEU A 56 -12.02 -1.54 -0.81
CA LEU A 56 -11.32 -0.31 -0.43
C LEU A 56 -11.35 -0.02 1.08
N SER A 57 -12.19 -0.72 1.85
CA SER A 57 -12.31 -0.47 3.29
C SER A 57 -10.99 -0.68 4.04
N ILE A 58 -10.14 -1.59 3.56
CA ILE A 58 -8.81 -1.87 4.11
C ILE A 58 -7.69 -1.01 3.50
N ASN A 59 -8.06 -0.08 2.62
CA ASN A 59 -7.17 0.91 2.03
C ASN A 59 -7.49 2.32 2.54
N VAL A 60 -8.44 2.47 3.47
CA VAL A 60 -8.79 3.74 4.10
C VAL A 60 -8.38 3.67 5.56
N LEU A 61 -7.20 4.19 5.90
CA LEU A 61 -6.80 4.25 7.30
C LEU A 61 -7.75 5.16 8.08
N CYS A 62 -8.15 4.68 9.25
CA CYS A 62 -9.06 5.37 10.14
C CYS A 62 -8.33 5.79 11.41
N ALA A 63 -8.72 6.93 11.96
CA ALA A 63 -8.24 7.47 13.22
C ALA A 63 -9.39 8.11 14.00
N ARG A 64 -9.46 7.86 15.30
CA ARG A 64 -10.47 8.42 16.21
C ARG A 64 -10.14 9.85 16.63
N GLY A 65 -8.89 10.28 16.42
CA GLY A 65 -8.37 11.60 16.80
C GLY A 65 -7.77 11.63 18.20
N ASP A 66 -7.74 10.50 18.91
CA ASP A 66 -7.23 10.35 20.28
C ASP A 66 -6.04 9.39 20.37
N GLU A 67 -5.53 8.96 19.22
CA GLU A 67 -4.38 8.07 19.12
C GLU A 67 -3.10 8.74 19.64
N SER A 68 -2.29 7.96 20.35
CA SER A 68 -0.93 8.33 20.74
C SER A 68 0.10 7.48 20.02
N PHE A 69 1.24 8.10 19.72
CA PHE A 69 2.38 7.48 19.06
C PHE A 69 3.66 7.70 19.88
N PRO A 70 3.74 7.13 21.10
CA PRO A 70 4.86 7.38 22.02
C PRO A 70 6.21 6.87 21.47
N GLU A 71 6.18 5.94 20.52
CA GLU A 71 7.40 5.38 19.92
C GLU A 71 8.06 6.33 18.91
N ILE A 72 7.37 7.36 18.38
CA ILE A 72 7.86 8.22 17.29
C ILE A 72 9.24 8.80 17.59
N GLU A 73 9.45 9.38 18.77
CA GLU A 73 10.73 10.01 19.11
C GLU A 73 11.87 8.99 19.18
N THR A 74 11.58 7.80 19.72
CA THR A 74 12.56 6.71 19.81
C THR A 74 12.88 6.16 18.43
N THR A 75 11.86 5.87 17.62
CA THR A 75 12.02 5.42 16.24
C THR A 75 12.78 6.45 15.40
N LEU A 76 12.47 7.74 15.52
CA LEU A 76 13.17 8.80 14.80
C LEU A 76 14.66 8.84 15.17
N LYS A 77 14.99 8.65 16.44
CA LYS A 77 16.38 8.56 16.89
C LYS A 77 17.09 7.34 16.31
N GLU A 78 16.48 6.17 16.35
CA GLU A 78 17.03 4.93 15.78
C GLU A 78 17.23 5.04 14.26
N VAL A 79 16.29 5.64 13.54
CA VAL A 79 16.39 5.90 12.09
C VAL A 79 17.51 6.90 11.81
N ARG A 80 17.65 7.96 12.61
CA ARG A 80 18.75 8.92 12.45
C ARG A 80 20.12 8.26 12.63
N ASP A 81 20.25 7.40 13.63
CA ASP A 81 21.49 6.65 13.87
C ASP A 81 21.77 5.64 12.73
N CYS A 82 20.73 5.01 12.18
CA CYS A 82 20.80 4.12 11.02
C CYS A 82 21.24 4.87 9.74
N LEU A 83 20.68 6.05 9.48
CA LEU A 83 20.93 6.85 8.28
C LEU A 83 22.00 7.93 8.44
N LYS A 84 22.82 7.88 9.50
CA LYS A 84 23.83 8.91 9.83
C LYS A 84 24.81 9.23 8.69
N ASP A 85 25.04 8.26 7.80
CA ASP A 85 25.98 8.36 6.67
C ASP A 85 25.25 8.64 5.33
N CYS A 86 23.96 8.97 5.38
CA CYS A 86 23.11 9.20 4.22
C CYS A 86 22.58 10.64 4.20
N GLU A 87 22.74 11.32 3.07
CA GLU A 87 22.15 12.65 2.85
C GLU A 87 20.69 12.49 2.39
N CYS A 88 19.79 12.32 3.36
CA CYS A 88 18.36 12.39 3.13
C CYS A 88 17.62 12.82 4.39
N ASP A 89 16.51 13.52 4.19
CA ASP A 89 15.61 13.87 5.27
C ASP A 89 14.67 12.71 5.56
N HIS A 90 14.27 12.59 6.83
CA HIS A 90 13.42 11.50 7.27
C HIS A 90 12.52 11.95 8.42
N LEU A 91 11.31 11.39 8.45
CA LEU A 91 10.34 11.59 9.52
C LEU A 91 9.55 10.32 9.76
N VAL A 92 8.87 10.25 10.90
CA VAL A 92 7.97 9.14 11.25
C VAL A 92 6.54 9.64 11.17
N LEU A 93 5.69 8.97 10.38
CA LEU A 93 4.31 9.40 10.21
C LEU A 93 3.43 8.98 11.41
N PRO A 94 2.54 9.85 11.91
CA PRO A 94 1.66 9.55 13.03
C PRO A 94 0.43 8.72 12.62
N VAL A 95 0.67 7.58 11.99
CA VAL A 95 -0.31 6.52 11.67
C VAL A 95 0.31 5.17 11.94
N ARG A 96 -0.50 4.11 12.01
CA ARG A 96 -0.02 2.74 12.05
C ARG A 96 -0.32 2.06 10.72
N SER A 97 0.62 1.26 10.24
CA SER A 97 0.41 0.36 9.11
C SER A 97 0.66 -1.08 9.55
N VAL A 98 -0.05 -2.04 8.96
CA VAL A 98 0.17 -3.45 9.24
C VAL A 98 1.44 -3.98 8.56
N GLY A 99 2.20 -4.81 9.27
CA GLY A 99 3.36 -5.56 8.80
C GLY A 99 3.33 -7.01 9.29
N VAL A 100 4.32 -7.80 8.89
CA VAL A 100 4.57 -9.16 9.35
C VAL A 100 6.05 -9.29 9.70
N GLN A 101 6.33 -9.60 10.96
CA GLN A 101 7.67 -9.88 11.45
C GLN A 101 7.64 -11.24 12.16
N GLY A 102 8.41 -12.21 11.65
CA GLY A 102 8.24 -13.61 12.03
C GLY A 102 6.85 -14.12 11.65
N ASP A 103 6.17 -14.80 12.58
CA ASP A 103 4.84 -15.38 12.37
C ASP A 103 3.68 -14.48 12.83
N GLN A 104 3.97 -13.24 13.25
CA GLN A 104 2.98 -12.34 13.84
C GLN A 104 2.77 -11.08 13.01
N ARG A 105 1.52 -10.60 13.03
CA ARG A 105 1.18 -9.27 12.52
C ARG A 105 1.68 -8.21 13.49
N THR A 106 2.26 -7.15 12.95
CA THR A 106 2.71 -5.98 13.71
C THR A 106 2.04 -4.73 13.18
N TYR A 107 1.88 -3.73 14.04
CA TYR A 107 1.36 -2.41 13.66
C TYR A 107 2.35 -1.35 14.14
N ALA A 108 2.93 -0.63 13.20
CA ALA A 108 3.98 0.33 13.46
C ALA A 108 3.86 1.57 12.56
N SER A 109 4.48 2.66 13.00
CA SER A 109 4.53 3.90 12.24
C SER A 109 5.51 3.78 11.07
N PRO A 110 5.09 4.15 9.85
CA PRO A 110 5.98 4.15 8.70
C PRO A 110 6.97 5.32 8.79
N VAL A 111 8.18 5.08 8.30
CA VAL A 111 9.20 6.11 8.10
C VAL A 111 9.03 6.69 6.69
N ALA A 112 8.94 8.01 6.57
CA ALA A 112 8.98 8.68 5.29
C ALA A 112 10.40 9.20 5.02
N LEU A 113 10.91 8.93 3.81
CA LEU A 113 12.14 9.51 3.28
C LEU A 113 11.80 10.68 2.35
N LEU A 114 12.58 11.74 2.47
CA LEU A 114 12.43 13.01 1.76
C LEU A 114 13.80 13.43 1.22
N ASN A 115 13.80 14.29 0.19
CA ASN A 115 15.03 14.84 -0.39
C ASN A 115 16.06 13.74 -0.75
N THR A 116 15.58 12.63 -1.31
CA THR A 116 16.40 11.47 -1.68
C THR A 116 16.86 11.57 -3.14
N PRO A 117 17.94 10.86 -3.52
CA PRO A 117 18.19 10.54 -4.92
C PRO A 117 16.99 9.81 -5.55
N ARG A 118 16.70 10.08 -6.83
CA ARG A 118 15.71 9.33 -7.63
C ARG A 118 16.36 8.06 -8.22
N ASP A 119 16.86 7.21 -7.34
CA ASP A 119 17.55 5.97 -7.68
C ASP A 119 16.91 4.81 -6.91
N TRP A 120 16.33 3.86 -7.66
CA TRP A 120 15.58 2.76 -7.06
C TRP A 120 16.45 1.81 -6.24
N ASP A 121 17.69 1.58 -6.64
CA ASP A 121 18.61 0.71 -5.90
C ASP A 121 19.05 1.38 -4.59
N TRP A 122 19.31 2.69 -4.62
CA TRP A 122 19.57 3.46 -3.41
C TRP A 122 18.39 3.42 -2.44
N LEU A 123 17.16 3.64 -2.94
CA LEU A 123 15.94 3.62 -2.14
C LEU A 123 15.69 2.24 -1.52
N GLU A 124 15.85 1.17 -2.31
CA GLU A 124 15.73 -0.20 -1.83
C GLU A 124 16.73 -0.51 -0.71
N ASN A 125 17.98 -0.11 -0.91
CA ASN A 125 19.04 -0.31 0.07
C ASN A 125 18.72 0.41 1.39
N GLN A 126 18.28 1.67 1.34
CA GLN A 126 17.91 2.41 2.56
C GLN A 126 16.67 1.83 3.23
N ALA A 127 15.62 1.53 2.46
CA ALA A 127 14.40 0.95 3.02
C ALA A 127 14.67 -0.39 3.72
N THR A 128 15.42 -1.28 3.06
CA THR A 128 15.83 -2.57 3.60
C THR A 128 16.67 -2.40 4.87
N ARG A 129 17.65 -1.50 4.84
CA ARG A 129 18.51 -1.19 5.99
C ARG A 129 17.70 -0.74 7.20
N ILE A 130 16.82 0.24 7.02
CA ILE A 130 15.94 0.75 8.08
C ILE A 130 15.10 -0.39 8.65
N THR A 131 14.44 -1.19 7.81
CA THR A 131 13.59 -2.29 8.28
C THR A 131 14.32 -3.42 8.99
N ASN A 132 15.62 -3.61 8.73
CA ASN A 132 16.43 -4.64 9.36
C ASN A 132 17.05 -4.15 10.68
N GLU A 133 17.50 -2.89 10.72
CA GLU A 133 18.19 -2.31 11.88
C GLU A 133 17.21 -1.72 12.92
N VAL A 134 16.09 -1.16 12.47
CA VAL A 134 15.10 -0.46 13.31
C VAL A 134 13.85 -1.30 13.46
N ARG A 135 13.79 -2.11 14.53
CA ARG A 135 12.69 -3.09 14.74
C ARG A 135 11.30 -2.47 14.86
N THR A 136 11.24 -1.21 15.29
CA THR A 136 9.99 -0.44 15.43
C THR A 136 9.41 0.00 14.09
N VAL A 137 10.11 -0.24 12.97
CA VAL A 137 9.68 0.13 11.62
C VAL A 137 9.30 -1.12 10.83
N ASN A 138 8.09 -1.11 10.27
CA ASN A 138 7.63 -2.15 9.35
C ASN A 138 7.43 -1.67 7.91
N ARG A 139 7.52 -0.35 7.68
CA ARG A 139 7.38 0.27 6.36
C ARG A 139 8.24 1.52 6.23
N VAL A 140 8.76 1.70 5.02
CA VAL A 140 9.42 2.91 4.57
C VAL A 140 8.70 3.40 3.32
N VAL A 141 8.35 4.68 3.31
CA VAL A 141 7.70 5.35 2.18
C VAL A 141 8.58 6.49 1.66
N LEU A 142 8.53 6.74 0.37
CA LEU A 142 9.16 7.88 -0.29
C LEU A 142 8.12 8.98 -0.47
N LEU A 143 8.43 10.21 -0.07
CA LEU A 143 7.62 11.37 -0.45
C LEU A 143 7.81 11.67 -1.95
N LEU A 144 6.73 11.58 -2.73
CA LEU A 144 6.76 11.88 -4.17
C LEU A 144 6.37 13.33 -4.48
N GLY A 145 5.41 13.89 -3.74
CA GLY A 145 4.96 15.25 -3.97
C GLY A 145 3.96 15.72 -2.91
N SER A 146 3.86 17.03 -2.73
CA SER A 146 2.92 17.67 -1.82
C SER A 146 2.53 19.06 -2.31
N ASN A 147 1.28 19.44 -2.10
CA ASN A 147 0.75 20.79 -2.41
C ASN A 147 0.87 21.78 -1.22
N THR A 148 1.53 21.38 -0.14
CA THR A 148 1.80 22.28 0.99
C THR A 148 2.79 23.38 0.62
N ASN A 149 2.51 24.62 1.02
CA ASN A 149 3.44 25.74 0.88
C ASN A 149 4.52 25.76 1.98
N ASP A 150 4.33 24.97 3.04
CA ASP A 150 5.26 24.88 4.17
C ASP A 150 5.96 23.51 4.15
N SER A 151 7.22 23.51 3.73
CA SER A 151 8.07 22.32 3.72
C SER A 151 8.37 21.81 5.12
N ASP A 152 8.39 22.70 6.11
CA ASP A 152 8.88 22.43 7.47
C ASP A 152 7.73 22.06 8.42
N ALA A 153 6.48 22.29 8.00
CA ALA A 153 5.31 21.84 8.74
C ALA A 153 5.34 20.33 8.99
N GLN A 154 5.00 19.96 10.23
CA GLN A 154 4.95 18.57 10.64
C GLN A 154 3.66 17.92 10.12
N PHE A 155 3.75 16.63 9.80
CA PHE A 155 2.57 15.82 9.51
C PHE A 155 1.78 15.58 10.79
N ASN A 156 0.52 15.96 10.77
CA ASN A 156 -0.43 15.72 11.84
C ASN A 156 -1.48 14.73 11.34
N PHE A 157 -1.99 13.88 12.22
CA PHE A 157 -3.16 13.06 11.90
C PHE A 157 -4.44 13.78 12.34
N HIS A 158 -5.54 13.51 11.65
CA HIS A 158 -6.87 14.00 12.02
C HIS A 158 -7.86 12.85 12.20
N LYS A 159 -8.95 13.15 12.91
CA LYS A 159 -10.05 12.20 13.08
C LYS A 159 -10.68 11.87 11.73
N ALA A 160 -10.67 10.60 11.35
CA ALA A 160 -11.19 10.14 10.08
C ALA A 160 -11.70 8.69 10.17
N PHE A 161 -12.79 8.39 9.49
CA PHE A 161 -13.37 7.04 9.45
C PHE A 161 -13.52 6.58 8.00
N CYS A 162 -13.91 5.33 7.81
CA CYS A 162 -14.33 4.80 6.52
C CYS A 162 -15.71 5.38 6.17
N SER A 163 -15.72 6.65 5.74
CA SER A 163 -16.91 7.38 5.33
C SER A 163 -17.11 7.29 3.82
N LYS A 164 -18.34 7.58 3.36
CA LYS A 164 -18.65 7.64 1.94
C LYS A 164 -17.71 8.60 1.19
N ASP A 165 -17.49 9.79 1.73
CA ASP A 165 -16.70 10.83 1.06
C ASP A 165 -15.22 10.44 0.95
N ARG A 166 -14.64 9.83 1.98
CA ARG A 166 -13.27 9.30 1.92
C ARG A 166 -13.14 8.12 0.96
N LEU A 167 -14.18 7.28 0.87
CA LEU A 167 -14.24 6.23 -0.14
C LEU A 167 -14.43 6.78 -1.57
N ASP A 168 -15.17 7.88 -1.76
CA ASP A 168 -15.28 8.56 -3.06
C ASP A 168 -13.91 9.10 -3.49
N LEU A 169 -13.22 9.78 -2.57
CA LEU A 169 -11.89 10.32 -2.78
C LEU A 169 -10.88 9.22 -3.16
N LEU A 170 -10.86 8.12 -2.41
CA LEU A 170 -9.98 6.99 -2.70
C LEU A 170 -10.33 6.32 -4.04
N ARG A 171 -11.62 6.21 -4.40
CA ARG A 171 -12.03 5.65 -5.69
C ARG A 171 -11.51 6.47 -6.87
N GLU A 172 -11.51 7.79 -6.76
CA GLU A 172 -10.95 8.65 -7.81
C GLU A 172 -9.43 8.47 -7.95
N ALA A 173 -8.71 8.45 -6.83
CA ALA A 173 -7.27 8.24 -6.81
C ALA A 173 -6.87 6.85 -7.36
N ASP A 174 -7.56 5.79 -6.90
CA ASP A 174 -7.36 4.40 -7.35
C ASP A 174 -7.65 4.25 -8.85
N TYR A 175 -8.72 4.89 -9.35
CA TYR A 175 -9.03 4.92 -10.78
C TYR A 175 -7.90 5.55 -11.60
N LYS A 176 -7.38 6.72 -11.19
CA LYS A 176 -6.27 7.40 -11.88
C LYS A 176 -5.00 6.56 -11.91
N ALA A 177 -4.64 5.94 -10.78
CA ALA A 177 -3.48 5.04 -10.68
C ALA A 177 -3.64 3.81 -11.58
N THR A 178 -4.80 3.16 -11.56
CA THR A 178 -5.10 1.99 -12.40
C THR A 178 -5.06 2.35 -13.88
N LYS A 179 -5.65 3.49 -14.27
CA LYS A 179 -5.61 3.96 -15.67
C LYS A 179 -4.20 4.27 -16.16
N MET A 180 -3.32 4.75 -15.28
CA MET A 180 -1.91 4.92 -15.61
C MET A 180 -1.26 3.57 -15.95
N LEU A 181 -1.51 2.52 -15.16
CA LEU A 181 -0.97 1.19 -15.45
C LEU A 181 -1.51 0.61 -16.76
N GLU A 182 -2.82 0.70 -16.98
CA GLU A 182 -3.46 0.22 -18.22
C GLU A 182 -2.88 0.91 -19.46
N LYS A 183 -2.77 2.24 -19.43
CA LYS A 183 -2.30 3.03 -20.57
C LYS A 183 -0.85 2.72 -20.98
N HIS A 184 -0.02 2.27 -20.03
CA HIS A 184 1.40 2.01 -20.25
C HIS A 184 1.75 0.52 -20.26
N GLY A 185 0.75 -0.38 -20.28
CA GLY A 185 0.97 -1.83 -20.37
C GLY A 185 1.48 -2.49 -19.08
N LEU A 186 1.49 -1.76 -17.96
CA LEU A 186 2.07 -2.23 -16.69
C LEU A 186 1.17 -3.21 -15.92
N MET A 187 -0.05 -3.48 -16.41
CA MET A 187 -0.99 -4.43 -15.80
C MET A 187 -0.45 -5.87 -15.74
N HIS A 188 0.48 -6.23 -16.64
CA HIS A 188 1.11 -7.55 -16.68
C HIS A 188 2.35 -7.65 -15.79
N GLU A 189 3.05 -6.53 -15.59
CA GLU A 189 4.31 -6.47 -14.86
C GLU A 189 4.09 -6.29 -13.36
N ILE A 190 3.14 -5.43 -12.99
CA ILE A 190 2.79 -5.18 -11.59
C ILE A 190 1.75 -6.21 -11.17
N PHE A 191 2.03 -6.95 -10.09
CA PHE A 191 1.11 -7.96 -9.57
C PHE A 191 -0.14 -7.32 -8.97
N GLN A 192 0.05 -6.22 -8.22
CA GLN A 192 -1.01 -5.45 -7.60
C GLN A 192 -0.52 -4.03 -7.31
N LEU A 193 -1.34 -3.02 -7.59
CA LEU A 193 -1.18 -1.66 -7.07
C LEU A 193 -2.35 -1.36 -6.15
N LEU A 194 -2.06 -1.11 -4.87
CA LEU A 194 -3.04 -0.56 -3.94
C LEU A 194 -2.78 0.94 -3.78
N VAL A 195 -3.85 1.73 -3.82
CA VAL A 195 -3.83 3.13 -3.35
C VAL A 195 -4.41 3.14 -1.94
N ILE A 196 -3.70 3.78 -1.01
CA ILE A 196 -4.09 3.85 0.41
C ILE A 196 -4.30 5.32 0.79
N LEU A 197 -5.42 5.61 1.45
CA LEU A 197 -5.75 6.93 1.98
C LEU A 197 -5.36 7.01 3.46
N LEU A 198 -4.50 7.97 3.79
CA LEU A 198 -4.04 8.25 5.14
C LEU A 198 -4.68 9.53 5.68
N PRO A 199 -5.20 9.53 6.92
CA PRO A 199 -5.71 10.73 7.58
C PRO A 199 -4.57 11.53 8.19
N VAL A 200 -3.57 11.87 7.38
CA VAL A 200 -2.36 12.59 7.76
C VAL A 200 -2.10 13.66 6.73
N SER A 201 -1.81 14.88 7.19
CA SER A 201 -1.44 16.02 6.36
C SER A 201 -0.67 17.03 7.19
N LYS A 202 0.03 17.95 6.52
CA LYS A 202 0.68 19.08 7.17
C LYS A 202 -0.35 20.16 7.54
N ASN A 203 -1.39 20.34 6.72
CA ASN A 203 -2.46 21.29 7.00
C ASN A 203 -3.50 20.79 8.02
N GLY A 204 -3.44 19.51 8.42
CA GLY A 204 -4.30 18.90 9.45
C GLY A 204 -5.76 18.70 9.03
N LYS A 205 -6.07 18.83 7.75
CA LYS A 205 -7.43 18.75 7.21
C LYS A 205 -7.53 17.78 6.02
N ASP A 206 -6.60 17.88 5.08
CA ASP A 206 -6.61 17.07 3.86
C ASP A 206 -5.97 15.70 4.11
N GLU A 207 -6.07 14.81 3.13
CA GLU A 207 -5.58 13.44 3.22
C GLU A 207 -4.25 13.27 2.47
N SER A 208 -3.49 12.24 2.84
CA SER A 208 -2.33 11.79 2.06
C SER A 208 -2.63 10.46 1.37
N LEU A 209 -1.99 10.21 0.24
CA LEU A 209 -2.04 8.92 -0.46
C LEU A 209 -0.73 8.16 -0.31
N VAL A 210 -0.81 6.84 -0.25
CA VAL A 210 0.33 5.95 -0.47
C VAL A 210 0.04 5.09 -1.68
N LEU A 211 0.95 5.11 -2.65
CA LEU A 211 0.97 4.18 -3.77
C LEU A 211 1.76 2.93 -3.35
N ARG A 212 1.13 1.77 -3.42
CA ARG A 212 1.72 0.47 -3.05
C ARG A 212 1.69 -0.50 -4.24
N PRO A 213 2.51 -0.28 -5.27
CA PRO A 213 2.69 -1.25 -6.34
C PRO A 213 3.70 -2.31 -5.94
N VAL A 214 3.38 -3.58 -6.19
CA VAL A 214 4.22 -4.71 -5.86
C VAL A 214 4.30 -5.71 -7.00
N VAL A 215 5.43 -6.41 -7.07
CA VAL A 215 5.69 -7.54 -7.96
C VAL A 215 5.87 -8.79 -7.09
N SER A 216 5.24 -9.89 -7.49
CA SER A 216 5.25 -11.15 -6.72
C SER A 216 4.95 -12.32 -7.64
N GLU A 217 5.70 -13.41 -7.46
CA GLU A 217 5.48 -14.68 -8.17
C GLU A 217 4.59 -15.64 -7.36
N ASP A 218 4.69 -15.61 -6.02
CA ASP A 218 4.10 -16.62 -5.12
C ASP A 218 3.09 -16.07 -4.10
N VAL A 219 2.86 -14.75 -4.06
CA VAL A 219 2.02 -14.03 -3.08
C VAL A 219 2.53 -14.13 -1.63
N MET A 220 3.56 -14.93 -1.36
CA MET A 220 4.17 -15.08 -0.04
C MET A 220 5.20 -13.97 0.18
N THR A 221 6.01 -13.70 -0.82
CA THR A 221 6.97 -12.58 -0.85
C THR A 221 6.59 -11.58 -1.93
N ALA A 222 6.99 -10.32 -1.76
CA ALA A 222 6.75 -9.31 -2.78
C ALA A 222 7.81 -8.22 -2.72
N GLN A 223 8.27 -7.78 -3.89
CA GLN A 223 9.10 -6.59 -4.05
C GLN A 223 8.20 -5.39 -4.36
N PHE A 224 8.61 -4.18 -3.96
CA PHE A 224 7.91 -3.00 -4.44
C PHE A 224 8.25 -2.82 -5.92
N ALA A 225 7.30 -2.37 -6.74
CA ALA A 225 7.54 -2.19 -8.16
C ALA A 225 8.43 -0.96 -8.39
N ARG A 226 9.28 -0.99 -9.42
CA ARG A 226 10.09 0.14 -9.85
C ARG A 226 9.47 0.74 -11.11
N ILE A 227 8.67 1.80 -10.94
CA ILE A 227 7.97 2.46 -12.05
C ILE A 227 8.86 3.57 -12.62
N ASP A 228 8.75 3.82 -13.93
CA ASP A 228 9.45 4.96 -14.55
C ASP A 228 9.10 6.27 -13.85
N TRP A 229 10.13 7.05 -13.54
CA TRP A 229 10.01 8.29 -12.78
C TRP A 229 9.12 9.34 -13.46
N LYS A 230 9.15 9.45 -14.80
CA LYS A 230 8.30 10.40 -15.52
C LYS A 230 6.84 9.98 -15.49
N LEU A 231 6.57 8.68 -15.54
CA LEU A 231 5.21 8.16 -15.36
C LEU A 231 4.69 8.44 -13.94
N LEU A 232 5.55 8.28 -12.93
CA LEU A 232 5.20 8.64 -11.56
C LEU A 232 4.93 10.13 -11.39
N ASP A 233 5.75 11.01 -11.99
CA ASP A 233 5.56 12.46 -11.92
C ASP A 233 4.17 12.86 -12.45
N HIS A 234 3.80 12.39 -13.64
CA HIS A 234 2.47 12.66 -14.20
C HIS A 234 1.33 12.08 -13.35
N LEU A 235 1.52 10.92 -12.73
CA LEU A 235 0.52 10.35 -11.84
C LEU A 235 0.38 11.21 -10.58
N VAL A 236 1.49 11.61 -9.96
CA VAL A 236 1.52 12.44 -8.75
C VAL A 236 0.85 13.78 -8.99
N GLU A 237 1.14 14.47 -10.09
CA GLU A 237 0.45 15.71 -10.49
C GLU A 237 -1.06 15.49 -10.59
N SER A 238 -1.50 14.45 -11.30
CA SER A 238 -2.92 14.13 -11.48
C SER A 238 -3.64 13.74 -10.17
N LEU A 239 -2.91 13.17 -9.19
CA LEU A 239 -3.43 12.82 -7.88
C LEU A 239 -3.51 14.03 -6.95
N LEU A 240 -2.51 14.91 -7.00
CA LEU A 240 -2.48 16.17 -6.25
C LEU A 240 -3.52 17.18 -6.74
N ASP A 241 -3.98 17.07 -7.99
CA ASP A 241 -5.12 17.84 -8.52
C ASP A 241 -6.48 17.45 -7.90
N ILE A 242 -6.55 16.31 -7.20
CA ILE A 242 -7.80 15.87 -6.55
C ILE A 242 -8.02 16.70 -5.28
N SER A 243 -9.13 17.44 -5.24
CA SER A 243 -9.50 18.23 -4.06
C SER A 243 -9.59 17.35 -2.81
N GLY A 244 -8.78 17.67 -1.79
CA GLY A 244 -8.72 16.93 -0.53
C GLY A 244 -7.52 15.98 -0.42
N ILE A 245 -6.67 15.88 -1.45
CA ILE A 245 -5.36 15.22 -1.39
C ILE A 245 -4.26 16.28 -1.27
N GLU A 246 -3.45 16.21 -0.21
CA GLU A 246 -2.33 17.12 0.01
C GLU A 246 -1.01 16.51 -0.45
N THR A 247 -0.78 15.24 -0.15
CA THR A 247 0.54 14.61 -0.25
C THR A 247 0.44 13.21 -0.84
N VAL A 248 1.40 12.83 -1.67
CA VAL A 248 1.51 11.49 -2.27
C VAL A 248 2.84 10.86 -1.87
N PHE A 249 2.75 9.65 -1.32
CA PHE A 249 3.86 8.80 -0.95
C PHE A 249 3.92 7.55 -1.84
N TYR A 250 5.08 6.89 -1.87
CA TYR A 250 5.30 5.62 -2.53
C TYR A 250 5.90 4.61 -1.54
N ASP A 251 5.27 3.46 -1.36
CA ASP A 251 5.76 2.45 -0.42
C ASP A 251 6.88 1.61 -1.04
N ILE A 252 8.10 1.85 -0.55
CA ILE A 252 9.36 1.23 -1.00
C ILE A 252 9.77 0.04 -0.11
N THR A 253 8.83 -0.61 0.57
CA THR A 253 9.11 -1.74 1.47
C THR A 253 8.87 -3.09 0.80
N HIS A 254 9.72 -4.09 1.01
CA HIS A 254 9.40 -5.46 0.61
C HIS A 254 8.42 -6.16 1.57
N LYS A 255 7.78 -7.24 1.10
CA LYS A 255 7.09 -8.21 1.96
C LYS A 255 7.99 -9.44 2.10
N PRO A 256 8.46 -9.80 3.31
CA PRO A 256 8.40 -9.05 4.58
C PRO A 256 9.37 -7.83 4.64
N PRO A 257 9.26 -6.91 5.62
CA PRO A 257 8.36 -6.94 6.80
C PRO A 257 7.00 -6.28 6.57
N ALA A 258 6.76 -5.69 5.40
CA ALA A 258 5.45 -5.15 5.08
C ALA A 258 4.46 -6.26 4.70
N THR A 259 3.22 -5.87 4.43
CA THR A 259 2.26 -6.72 3.70
C THR A 259 1.84 -6.04 2.38
N PHE A 260 0.86 -6.64 1.69
CA PHE A 260 0.26 -6.03 0.50
C PHE A 260 -0.52 -4.76 0.87
N GLY A 261 -1.55 -4.88 1.70
CA GLY A 261 -2.38 -3.75 2.17
C GLY A 261 -1.78 -3.01 3.36
N TRP A 262 -2.45 -1.94 3.80
CA TRP A 262 -2.06 -1.16 4.98
C TRP A 262 -3.02 -1.33 6.18
N GLU A 263 -4.29 -1.63 5.89
CA GLU A 263 -5.46 -1.88 6.77
C GLU A 263 -5.71 -0.88 7.90
#